data_AF-A0A1Y1Q332-F1
#
_entry.id   AF-A0A1Y1Q332-F1
#
_cell.length_a   1.000
_cell.length_b   1.000
_cell.length_c   1.000
_cell.angle_alpha   90.00
_cell.angle_beta   90.00
_cell.angle_gamma   90.00
#
_symmetry.space_group_name_H-M   'P 1'
#
loop_
_entity.id
_entity.type
_entity.pdbx_description
1 polymer ?
#
loop_
_entity_poly.entity_id
_entity_poly.type
_entity_poly.pdbx_seq_one_letter_code
_entity_poly.pdbx_strand_id
1 'polypeptide(L)' 'MIAWHRLFGLALQDLLATSPYRVEVEKDLSVQQQRIDIIIIEQGDGDGAGVPDLPDGLDNLAKHNLITYKSLRQPLEEWT' A
#
# COMPACT_ATOMS: atom_id res chain seq x y z
N MET A 1 -8.24 -17.46 7.81
CA MET A 1 -8.29 -15.99 7.96
C MET A 1 -7.97 -15.40 6.60
N ILE A 2 -8.80 -14.50 6.06
CA ILE A 2 -8.57 -13.92 4.73
C ILE A 2 -7.31 -13.04 4.79
N ALA A 3 -6.43 -13.14 3.79
CA ALA A 3 -5.23 -12.30 3.67
C ALA A 3 -5.62 -10.88 3.23
N TRP A 4 -6.36 -10.18 4.09
CA TRP A 4 -7.01 -8.90 3.74
C TRP A 4 -6.00 -7.85 3.28
N HIS A 5 -4.82 -7.75 3.92
CA HIS A 5 -3.80 -6.78 3.49
C HIS A 5 -3.23 -7.08 2.10
N ARG A 6 -3.03 -8.37 1.79
CA ARG A 6 -2.65 -8.82 0.44
C ARG A 6 -3.70 -8.42 -0.59
N LEU A 7 -4.98 -8.65 -0.29
CA LEU A 7 -6.09 -8.28 -1.17
C LEU A 7 -6.22 -6.77 -1.32
N PHE A 8 -6.03 -6.01 -0.24
CA PHE A 8 -6.07 -4.55 -0.25
C PHE A 8 -4.97 -3.97 -1.15
N GLY A 9 -3.75 -4.49 -1.05
CA GLY A 9 -2.66 -4.04 -1.92
C GLY A 9 -2.80 -4.45 -3.38
N LEU A 10 -3.45 -5.59 -3.66
CA LEU A 10 -3.84 -5.95 -5.04
C LEU A 10 -4.95 -5.05 -5.57
N ALA A 11 -5.92 -4.66 -4.73
CA ALA A 11 -6.98 -3.73 -5.13
C ALA A 11 -6.43 -2.32 -5.41
N LEU A 12 -5.44 -1.85 -4.63
CA LEU A 12 -4.76 -0.58 -4.90
C LEU A 12 -3.93 -0.63 -6.18
N GLN A 13 -3.25 -1.74 -6.46
CA GLN A 13 -2.57 -1.93 -7.74
C GLN A 13 -3.53 -1.81 -8.93
N ASP A 14 -4.72 -2.41 -8.83
CA ASP A 14 -5.73 -2.35 -9.88
C ASP A 14 -6.32 -0.93 -10.03
N LEU A 15 -6.67 -0.29 -8.92
CA LEU A 15 -7.20 1.08 -8.89
C LEU A 15 -6.24 2.09 -9.53
N LEU A 16 -4.95 1.96 -9.25
CA LEU A 16 -3.92 2.90 -9.69
C LEU A 16 -3.23 2.48 -11.00
N ALA A 17 -3.64 1.37 -11.63
CA ALA A 17 -2.96 0.78 -12.79
C ALA A 17 -2.84 1.74 -14.00
N THR A 18 -3.76 2.69 -14.15
CA THR A 18 -3.79 3.69 -15.23
C THR A 18 -3.27 5.06 -14.82
N SER A 19 -2.91 5.21 -13.54
CA SER A 19 -2.41 6.46 -12.95
C SER A 19 -0.88 6.53 -13.07
N PRO A 20 -0.24 7.68 -12.74
CA PRO A 20 1.22 7.76 -12.68
C PRO A 20 1.80 7.03 -11.46
N TYR A 21 0.98 6.42 -10.60
CA TYR A 21 1.43 5.74 -9.40
C TYR A 21 1.70 4.25 -9.64
N ARG A 22 2.87 3.79 -9.21
CA ARG A 22 3.24 2.39 -9.09
C ARG A 22 2.99 1.93 -7.66
N VAL A 23 2.26 0.82 -7.52
CA VAL A 23 1.98 0.21 -6.21
C VAL A 23 2.75 -1.09 -6.09
N GLU A 24 3.55 -1.23 -5.04
CA GLU A 24 4.24 -2.47 -4.69
C GLU A 24 3.77 -2.99 -3.34
N VAL A 25 3.41 -4.28 -3.30
CA VAL A 25 3.08 -4.99 -2.06
C VAL A 25 4.31 -5.70 -1.57
N GLU A 26 4.54 -5.64 -0.26
CA GLU A 26 5.67 -6.28 0.41
C GLU A 26 5.85 -7.74 -0.02
N LYS A 27 7.11 -8.07 -0.29
CA LYS A 27 7.58 -9.44 -0.39
C LYS A 27 8.26 -9.77 0.93
N ASP A 28 7.59 -10.56 1.76
CA ASP A 28 8.17 -11.04 3.01
C ASP A 28 9.37 -11.95 2.69
N LEU A 29 10.58 -11.43 2.94
CA LEU A 29 11.85 -12.15 2.83
C LEU A 29 12.43 -12.47 4.22
N SER A 30 11.66 -12.22 5.29
CA SER A 30 12.14 -12.40 6.65
C SER A 30 12.22 -13.88 7.03
N VAL A 31 13.22 -14.24 7.84
CA VAL A 31 13.32 -15.58 8.43
C VAL A 31 12.16 -15.82 9.42
N GLN A 32 11.71 -14.75 10.07
CA GLN A 32 10.58 -14.74 10.98
C GLN A 32 9.61 -13.64 10.57
N GLN A 33 8.41 -14.07 10.16
CA GLN A 33 7.31 -13.23 9.70
C GLN A 33 7.04 -12.09 10.69
N GLN A 34 7.34 -10.87 10.28
CA GLN A 34 7.16 -9.66 11.09
C GLN A 34 5.69 -9.22 11.18
N ARG A 35 4.80 -9.81 10.35
CA ARG A 35 3.35 -9.50 10.32
C ARG A 35 3.05 -8.00 10.15
N ILE A 36 3.98 -7.32 9.50
CA ILE A 36 3.83 -5.98 8.97
C ILE A 36 3.56 -6.21 7.48
N ASP A 37 2.56 -5.51 6.95
CA ASP A 37 2.32 -5.49 5.51
C ASP A 37 2.60 -4.06 5.03
N ILE A 38 3.58 -3.92 4.16
CA ILE A 38 3.96 -2.65 3.53
C ILE A 38 3.34 -2.55 2.13
N ILE A 39 2.73 -1.41 1.84
CA ILE A 39 2.41 -0.97 0.48
C ILE A 39 3.22 0.29 0.18
N ILE A 40 3.98 0.25 -0.91
CA ILE A 40 4.71 1.39 -1.44
C ILE A 40 3.92 1.94 -2.61
N ILE A 41 3.66 3.25 -2.59
CA ILE A 41 3.05 3.96 -3.71
C ILE A 41 4.05 5.02 -4.18
N GLU A 42 4.62 4.83 -5.36
CA GLU A 42 5.60 5.72 -5.97
C GLU A 42 5.02 6.39 -7.20
N GLN A 43 5.15 7.71 -7.30
CA GLN A 43 4.81 8.45 -8.51
C GLN A 43 5.96 8.33 -9.52
N GLY A 44 5.69 7.67 -10.65
CA GLY A 44 6.63 7.60 -11.76
C GLY A 44 6.78 8.93 -12.50
N ASP A 45 7.84 9.06 -13.29
CA ASP A 45 8.17 10.29 -14.04
C ASP A 45 7.29 10.51 -15.30
N GLY A 46 6.16 9.80 -15.42
CA GLY A 46 5.27 9.88 -16.58
C GLY A 46 4.08 10.82 -16.35
N ASP A 47 3.65 11.49 -17.42
CA ASP A 47 2.37 12.21 -17.48
C ASP A 47 1.22 11.19 -17.52
N GLY A 48 0.93 10.58 -16.37
CA GLY A 48 -0.20 9.68 -16.24
C GLY A 48 -1.52 10.41 -16.48
N ALA A 49 -2.52 9.70 -16.99
CA ALA A 49 -3.89 10.18 -16.95
C ALA A 49 -4.24 10.57 -15.51
N GLY A 50 -5.06 11.61 -15.35
CA GLY A 50 -5.40 12.17 -14.04
C GLY A 50 -5.73 11.10 -13.01
N VAL A 51 -5.31 11.34 -11.77
CA VAL A 51 -5.54 10.42 -10.65
C VAL A 51 -7.03 10.08 -10.57
N PRO A 52 -7.42 8.78 -10.53
CA PRO A 52 -8.82 8.39 -10.38
C PRO A 52 -9.42 8.98 -9.10
N ASP A 53 -10.74 8.96 -8.96
CA ASP A 53 -11.39 9.36 -7.71
C ASP A 53 -10.88 8.45 -6.58
N LEU A 54 -10.06 9.00 -5.69
CA LEU A 54 -9.37 8.23 -4.67
C LEU A 54 -10.24 8.14 -3.40
N PRO A 55 -10.20 6.99 -2.71
CA PRO A 55 -10.78 6.88 -1.38
C PRO A 55 -10.22 7.92 -0.41
N ASP A 56 -11.03 8.29 0.58
CA ASP A 56 -10.63 9.16 1.68
C ASP A 56 -9.26 8.73 2.27
N GLY A 57 -8.37 9.70 2.44
CA GLY A 57 -7.03 9.49 2.98
C GLY A 57 -5.96 9.16 1.94
N LEU A 58 -6.32 9.04 0.66
CA LEU A 58 -5.38 8.94 -0.47
C LEU A 58 -5.41 10.18 -1.38
N ASP A 59 -6.15 11.22 -1.01
CA ASP A 59 -6.35 12.47 -1.76
C ASP A 59 -5.07 13.34 -1.90
N ASN A 60 -4.04 13.09 -1.10
CA ASN A 60 -2.80 13.87 -1.08
C ASN A 60 -1.53 12.99 -1.15
N LEU A 61 -1.48 12.10 -2.13
CA LEU A 61 -0.30 11.27 -2.37
C LEU A 61 0.93 12.12 -2.77
N ALA A 62 2.05 11.88 -2.09
CA ALA A 62 3.35 12.44 -2.42
C ALA A 62 4.06 11.62 -3.51
N LYS A 63 5.28 12.02 -3.89
CA LYS A 63 6.11 11.24 -4.82
C LYS A 63 6.39 9.82 -4.31
N HIS A 64 6.56 9.65 -3.00
CA HIS A 64 6.72 8.34 -2.38
C HIS A 64 5.83 8.27 -1.15
N ASN A 65 5.07 7.20 -1.03
CA ASN A 65 4.14 6.98 0.08
C ASN A 65 4.32 5.57 0.62
N LEU A 66 4.11 5.44 1.93
CA LEU A 66 4.17 4.19 2.65
C LEU A 66 2.86 3.99 3.39
N ILE A 67 2.18 2.90 3.11
CA ILE A 67 1.04 2.44 3.90
C ILE A 67 1.48 1.19 4.64
N THR A 68 1.29 1.18 5.96
CA THR A 68 1.67 0.07 6.82
C THR A 68 0.59 -0.17 7.87
N TYR A 69 0.49 -1.42 8.30
CA TYR A 69 -0.45 -1.84 9.34
C TYR A 69 0.21 -2.92 10.20
N LYS A 70 -0.10 -2.88 11.50
CA LYS A 70 0.17 -4.00 12.40
C LYS A 70 -0.95 -5.02 12.25
N SER A 71 -0.58 -6.28 12.00
CA SER A 71 -1.55 -7.36 11.88
C SER A 71 -2.45 -7.50 13.12
N LEU A 72 -3.60 -8.15 12.96
CA LEU A 72 -4.58 -8.43 14.03
C LEU A 72 -5.34 -7.20 14.57
N ARG A 73 -5.53 -6.15 13.75
CA ARG A 73 -6.25 -4.92 14.14
C ARG A 73 -5.63 -4.23 15.35
N GLN A 74 -4.32 -4.38 15.53
CA GLN A 74 -3.60 -3.71 16.59
C GLN A 74 -3.14 -2.31 16.13
N PRO A 75 -3.06 -1.33 17.05
CA PRO A 75 -2.43 -0.05 16.75
C PRO A 75 -0.96 -0.25 16.36
N LEU A 76 -0.41 0.65 15.54
CA LEU A 76 1.01 0.65 15.14
C LEU A 76 1.91 1.15 16.29
N GLU A 77 1.85 0.43 17.42
CA GLU A 77 2.61 0.67 18.64
C GLU A 77 3.64 -0.46 18.84
N GLU A 78 4.48 -0.35 19.87
CA GLU A 78 5.49 -1.35 20.23
C GLU A 78 4.91 -2.78 20.32
N TRP A 79 5.73 -3.79 20.01
CA TRP A 79 5.36 -5.20 20.18
C TRP A 79 5.35 -5.55 21.67
N THR A 80 4.16 -5.88 22.20
CA THR A 80 3.98 -6.47 23.53
C THR A 80 3.95 -7.98 23.47
#